data_AF-A0A3R7EYZ5-F1
#
_entry.id   AF-A0A3R7EYZ5-F1
#
_cell.length_a   1.000
_cell.length_b   1.000
_cell.length_c   1.000
_cell.angle_alpha   90.00
_cell.angle_beta   90.00
_cell.angle_gamma   90.00
#
_symmetry.space_group_name_H-M   'P 1'
#
loop_
_entity.id
_entity.type
_entity.pdbx_description
1 polymer ?
#
loop_
_entity_poly.entity_id
_entity_poly.type
_entity_poly.pdbx_seq_one_letter_code
_entity_poly.pdbx_strand_id
1 'polypeptide(L)'
;MKPLKEKMRENNIIFALSFWLGISIIIDYICTLYFSGSVENLTNNEHSLLLIYAVKHEILIPYGLFIMVLYSSCSYYSLRALRNQKIFPAAFLSVALIAISHTFGGLSWYIRSALYSKVVLALPVIAFGLMISCFVCLLIWKIPAPARSSS
;
A
#
# COMPACT_ATOMS: atom_id res chain seq x y z
N MET A 1 15.14 30.19 3.58
CA MET A 1 15.83 28.90 3.31
C MET A 1 15.26 27.69 4.07
N LYS A 2 14.78 27.83 5.33
CA LYS A 2 14.06 26.76 6.06
C LYS A 2 12.84 26.14 5.34
N PRO A 3 11.91 26.91 4.72
CA PRO A 3 10.68 26.33 4.16
C PRO A 3 10.93 25.44 2.93
N LEU A 4 11.99 25.72 2.16
CA LEU A 4 12.38 24.89 1.01
C LEU A 4 12.88 23.51 1.47
N LYS A 5 13.67 23.48 2.56
CA LYS A 5 14.25 22.25 3.12
C LYS A 5 13.18 21.34 3.74
N GLU A 6 12.18 21.91 4.39
CA GLU A 6 11.03 21.17 4.94
C GLU A 6 10.16 20.56 3.83
N LYS A 7 9.82 21.34 2.79
CA LYS A 7 9.06 20.85 1.65
C LYS A 7 9.79 19.73 0.87
N MET A 8 11.11 19.82 0.75
CA MET A 8 11.92 18.75 0.15
C MET A 8 11.90 17.48 1.02
N ARG A 9 12.02 17.63 2.35
CA ARG A 9 11.97 16.50 3.29
C ARG A 9 10.62 15.78 3.22
N GLU A 10 9.51 16.50 3.19
CA GLU A 10 8.18 15.90 3.06
C GLU A 10 7.99 15.13 1.76
N ASN A 11 8.40 15.70 0.62
CA ASN A 11 8.33 15.00 -0.66
C ASN A 11 9.18 13.72 -0.65
N ASN A 12 10.36 13.75 -0.03
CA ASN A 12 11.22 12.58 0.11
C ASN A 12 10.56 11.50 0.97
N ILE A 13 9.87 11.88 2.05
CA ILE A 13 9.15 10.93 2.92
C ILE A 13 7.96 10.31 2.17
N ILE A 14 7.18 11.10 1.45
CA ILE A 14 6.07 10.59 0.62
C ILE A 14 6.59 9.61 -0.43
N PHE A 15 7.68 9.97 -1.11
CA PHE A 15 8.32 9.11 -2.09
C PHE A 15 8.82 7.81 -1.45
N ALA A 16 9.54 7.90 -0.33
CA ALA A 16 10.08 6.74 0.37
C ALA A 16 8.99 5.78 0.85
N LEU A 17 7.91 6.29 1.44
CA LEU A 17 6.77 5.46 1.86
C LEU A 17 6.09 4.79 0.66
N SER A 18 5.90 5.54 -0.42
CA SER A 18 5.25 5.01 -1.63
C SER A 18 6.08 3.93 -2.31
N PHE A 19 7.40 4.15 -2.36
CA PHE A 19 8.33 3.17 -2.89
C PHE A 19 8.45 1.95 -1.98
N TRP A 20 8.44 2.14 -0.66
CA TRP A 20 8.40 1.04 0.31
C TRP A 20 7.16 0.18 0.09
N LEU A 21 5.96 0.77 -0.05
CA LEU A 21 4.75 0.02 -0.39
C LEU A 21 4.94 -0.85 -1.64
N GLY A 22 5.52 -0.31 -2.71
CA GLY A 22 5.83 -1.08 -3.92
C GLY A 22 6.73 -2.27 -3.65
N ILE A 23 7.84 -2.06 -2.94
CA ILE A 23 8.78 -3.13 -2.56
C ILE A 23 8.08 -4.18 -1.68
N SER A 24 7.27 -3.76 -0.71
CA SER A 24 6.55 -4.64 0.20
C SER A 24 5.66 -5.63 -0.54
N ILE A 25 5.02 -5.22 -1.64
CA ILE A 25 4.20 -6.12 -2.46
C ILE A 25 5.05 -7.16 -3.19
N ILE A 26 6.23 -6.78 -3.68
CA ILE A 26 7.15 -7.72 -4.30
C ILE A 26 7.63 -8.75 -3.26
N ILE A 27 7.98 -8.30 -2.04
CA ILE A 27 8.33 -9.19 -0.93
C ILE A 27 7.18 -10.15 -0.63
N ASP A 28 5.96 -9.62 -0.50
CA ASP A 28 4.75 -10.40 -0.25
C ASP A 28 4.59 -11.55 -1.25
N TYR A 29 4.66 -11.24 -2.54
CA TYR A 29 4.52 -12.23 -3.61
C TYR A 29 5.69 -13.21 -3.66
N ILE A 30 6.94 -12.76 -3.49
CA ILE A 30 8.09 -13.66 -3.43
C ILE A 30 7.93 -14.66 -2.28
N CYS A 31 7.58 -14.20 -1.09
CA CYS A 31 7.35 -15.06 0.06
C CYS A 31 6.19 -16.02 -0.18
N THR A 32 5.07 -15.53 -0.71
CA THR A 32 3.89 -16.34 -1.06
C THR A 32 4.28 -17.47 -2.02
N LEU A 33 4.97 -17.15 -3.11
CA LEU A 33 5.40 -18.15 -4.10
C LEU A 33 6.38 -19.15 -3.50
N TYR A 34 7.41 -18.66 -2.80
CA TYR A 34 8.44 -19.52 -2.21
C TYR A 34 7.86 -20.48 -1.16
N PHE A 35 6.99 -19.99 -0.26
CA PHE A 35 6.40 -20.80 0.80
C PHE A 35 5.19 -21.62 0.36
N SER A 36 4.59 -21.32 -0.79
CA SER A 36 3.52 -22.15 -1.37
C SER A 36 4.03 -23.52 -1.81
N GLY A 37 5.30 -23.65 -2.19
CA GLY A 37 5.95 -24.92 -2.56
C GLY A 37 5.52 -25.51 -3.91
N SER A 38 4.31 -25.25 -4.38
CA SER A 38 3.83 -25.63 -5.71
C SER A 38 2.77 -24.67 -6.24
N VAL A 39 2.67 -24.57 -7.57
CA VAL A 39 1.62 -23.79 -8.24
C VAL A 39 0.23 -24.29 -7.86
N GLU A 40 0.03 -25.61 -7.80
CA GLU A 40 -1.25 -26.21 -7.41
C GLU A 40 -1.67 -25.77 -6.01
N ASN A 41 -0.76 -25.87 -5.03
CA ASN A 41 -1.03 -25.46 -3.67
C ASN A 41 -1.33 -23.96 -3.57
N LEU A 42 -0.60 -23.12 -4.31
CA LEU A 42 -0.90 -21.70 -4.41
C LEU A 42 -2.31 -21.48 -4.97
N THR A 43 -2.63 -22.08 -6.11
CA THR A 43 -3.90 -21.84 -6.80
C THR A 43 -5.14 -22.34 -6.05
N ASN A 44 -4.98 -23.32 -5.16
CA ASN A 44 -6.07 -23.87 -4.34
C ASN A 44 -6.31 -23.11 -3.04
N ASN A 45 -5.32 -22.34 -2.55
CA ASN A 45 -5.39 -21.69 -1.23
C ASN A 45 -5.25 -20.16 -1.28
N GLU A 46 -4.76 -19.62 -2.39
CA GLU A 46 -4.68 -18.17 -2.60
C GLU A 46 -6.05 -17.58 -2.93
N HIS A 47 -6.34 -16.37 -2.45
CA HIS A 47 -7.61 -15.69 -2.72
C HIS A 47 -7.49 -14.63 -3.82
N SER A 48 -6.26 -14.19 -4.13
CA SER A 48 -6.02 -13.23 -5.21
C SER A 48 -6.17 -13.89 -6.59
N LEU A 49 -7.32 -13.68 -7.23
CA LEU A 49 -7.60 -14.17 -8.59
C LEU A 49 -6.57 -13.68 -9.62
N LEU A 50 -6.06 -12.45 -9.45
CA LEU A 50 -5.06 -11.89 -10.35
C LEU A 50 -3.69 -12.57 -10.19
N LEU A 51 -3.28 -12.87 -8.96
CA LEU A 51 -2.04 -13.61 -8.72
C LEU A 51 -2.15 -15.04 -9.26
N ILE A 52 -3.28 -15.71 -9.00
CA ILE A 52 -3.58 -17.04 -9.55
C ILE A 52 -3.48 -17.02 -11.08
N TYR A 53 -4.13 -16.04 -11.72
CA TYR A 53 -4.07 -15.90 -13.17
C TYR A 53 -2.63 -15.67 -13.65
N ALA A 54 -1.90 -14.78 -13.00
CA ALA A 54 -0.53 -14.45 -13.40
C ALA A 54 0.42 -15.66 -13.31
N VAL A 55 0.28 -16.48 -12.27
CA VAL A 55 1.06 -17.72 -12.10
C VAL A 55 0.64 -18.76 -13.14
N LYS A 56 -0.66 -18.97 -13.38
CA LYS A 56 -1.16 -19.96 -14.35
C LYS A 56 -0.76 -19.66 -15.80
N HIS A 57 -0.56 -18.39 -16.14
CA HIS A 57 -0.19 -17.95 -17.49
C HIS A 57 1.29 -17.54 -17.61
N GLU A 58 2.12 -17.82 -16.61
CA GLU A 58 3.57 -17.51 -16.62
C GLU A 58 3.90 -16.01 -16.82
N ILE A 59 2.95 -15.12 -16.49
CA ILE A 59 3.09 -13.66 -16.59
C ILE A 59 3.37 -12.99 -15.24
N LEU A 60 3.91 -13.74 -14.28
CA LEU A 60 4.15 -13.27 -12.92
C LEU A 60 5.09 -12.05 -12.85
N ILE A 61 6.19 -12.07 -13.62
CA ILE A 61 7.17 -10.97 -13.63
C ILE A 61 6.52 -9.66 -14.14
N PRO A 62 5.89 -9.62 -15.34
CA PRO A 62 5.24 -8.39 -15.79
C PRO A 62 4.08 -7.98 -14.88
N TYR A 63 3.33 -8.93 -14.31
CA TYR A 63 2.30 -8.66 -13.30
C TYR A 63 2.86 -7.98 -12.05
N GLY A 64 3.93 -8.54 -11.47
CA GLY A 64 4.57 -7.99 -10.26
C GLY A 64 5.12 -6.58 -10.48
N LEU A 65 5.82 -6.36 -11.61
CA LEU A 65 6.31 -5.04 -11.98
C LEU A 65 5.16 -4.03 -12.17
N PHE A 66 4.09 -4.44 -12.86
CA PHE A 66 2.92 -3.60 -13.07
C PHE A 66 2.27 -3.21 -11.74
N ILE A 67 2.01 -4.17 -10.85
CA ILE A 67 1.39 -3.91 -9.55
C ILE A 67 2.29 -3.04 -8.67
N MET A 68 3.60 -3.30 -8.64
CA MET A 68 4.56 -2.47 -7.90
C MET A 68 4.51 -1.01 -8.36
N VAL A 69 4.55 -0.77 -9.68
CA VAL A 69 4.48 0.58 -10.25
C VAL A 69 3.12 1.21 -9.95
N LEU A 70 2.03 0.46 -10.10
CA LEU A 70 0.68 0.93 -9.86
C LEU A 70 0.50 1.37 -8.41
N TYR A 71 0.83 0.53 -7.44
CA TYR A 71 0.69 0.85 -6.02
C TYR A 71 1.58 2.03 -5.60
N SER A 72 2.84 2.01 -6.02
CA SER A 72 3.78 3.10 -5.71
C SER A 72 3.32 4.44 -6.30
N SER A 73 2.81 4.42 -7.54
CA SER A 73 2.33 5.63 -8.22
C SER A 73 1.04 6.13 -7.57
N CYS A 74 0.07 5.25 -7.34
CA CYS A 74 -1.21 5.59 -6.72
C CYS A 74 -1.00 6.18 -5.32
N SER A 75 -0.17 5.57 -4.48
CA SER A 75 0.12 6.10 -3.15
C SER A 75 0.84 7.44 -3.23
N TYR A 76 1.84 7.57 -4.12
CA TYR A 76 2.59 8.81 -4.28
C TYR A 76 1.70 9.97 -4.71
N TYR A 77 0.89 9.79 -5.75
CA TYR A 77 0.00 10.84 -6.25
C TYR A 77 -1.09 11.18 -5.23
N SER A 78 -1.66 10.18 -4.55
CA SER A 78 -2.67 10.40 -3.52
C SER A 78 -2.14 11.20 -2.34
N LEU A 79 -0.98 10.79 -1.77
CA LEU A 79 -0.35 11.51 -0.67
C LEU A 79 0.11 12.90 -1.09
N ARG A 80 0.64 13.05 -2.30
CA ARG A 80 1.04 14.36 -2.84
C ARG A 80 -0.15 15.29 -3.04
N ALA A 81 -1.30 14.79 -3.49
CA ALA A 81 -2.53 15.56 -3.62
C ALA A 81 -3.06 16.01 -2.25
N LEU A 82 -2.91 15.16 -1.23
CA LEU A 82 -3.40 15.42 0.13
C LEU A 82 -2.42 16.14 1.04
N ARG A 83 -1.16 16.37 0.65
CA ARG A 83 -0.08 16.87 1.54
C ARG A 83 -0.41 18.13 2.35
N ASN A 84 -1.23 19.02 1.79
CA ASN A 84 -1.61 20.28 2.44
C ASN A 84 -2.98 20.18 3.14
N GLN A 85 -3.64 19.02 3.10
CA GLN A 85 -4.95 18.81 3.69
C GLN A 85 -4.82 18.34 5.14
N LYS A 86 -5.76 18.74 6.00
CA LYS A 86 -5.80 18.29 7.41
C LYS A 86 -5.88 16.77 7.55
N ILE A 87 -6.39 16.09 6.53
CA ILE A 87 -6.52 14.62 6.47
C ILE A 87 -5.22 13.91 6.07
N PHE A 88 -4.15 14.63 5.73
CA PHE A 88 -2.88 14.04 5.31
C PHE A 88 -2.33 12.98 6.27
N PRO A 89 -2.31 13.19 7.61
CA PRO A 89 -1.79 12.18 8.53
C PRO A 89 -2.55 10.86 8.47
N ALA A 90 -3.88 10.90 8.32
CA ALA A 90 -4.71 9.71 8.21
C ALA A 90 -4.47 8.97 6.88
N ALA A 91 -4.34 9.71 5.77
CA ALA A 91 -3.97 9.14 4.48
C ALA A 91 -2.57 8.50 4.51
N PHE A 92 -1.59 9.19 5.11
CA PHE A 92 -0.23 8.70 5.30
C PHE A 92 -0.20 7.40 6.12
N LEU A 93 -0.92 7.39 7.26
CA LEU A 93 -1.05 6.21 8.10
C LEU A 93 -1.69 5.04 7.35
N SER A 94 -2.72 5.30 6.53
CA SER A 94 -3.37 4.26 5.73
C SER A 94 -2.40 3.57 4.78
N VAL A 95 -1.59 4.35 4.05
CA VAL A 95 -0.56 3.81 3.15
C VAL A 95 0.49 3.02 3.92
N ALA A 96 0.93 3.52 5.09
CA ALA A 96 1.89 2.81 5.95
C ALA A 96 1.34 1.48 6.47
N LEU A 97 0.07 1.43 6.90
CA LEU A 97 -0.57 0.20 7.36
C LEU A 97 -0.66 -0.85 6.23
N ILE A 98 -0.96 -0.42 5.00
CA ILE A 98 -0.97 -1.30 3.83
C ILE A 98 0.45 -1.82 3.53
N ALA A 99 1.47 -0.96 3.57
CA ALA A 99 2.86 -1.35 3.35
C ALA A 99 3.34 -2.36 4.39
N ILE A 100 3.02 -2.14 5.68
CA ILE A 100 3.30 -3.09 6.76
C ILE A 100 2.59 -4.42 6.49
N SER A 101 1.30 -4.39 6.16
CA SER A 101 0.54 -5.59 5.86
C SER A 101 1.17 -6.42 4.74
N HIS A 102 1.60 -5.79 3.64
CA HIS A 102 2.26 -6.51 2.55
C HIS A 102 3.66 -7.00 2.93
N THR A 103 4.43 -6.22 3.70
CA THR A 103 5.76 -6.64 4.18
C THR A 103 5.69 -7.96 4.97
N PHE A 104 4.61 -8.15 5.71
CA PHE A 104 4.36 -9.33 6.52
C PHE A 104 3.35 -10.32 5.91
N GLY A 105 2.78 -9.99 4.75
CA GLY A 105 1.70 -10.76 4.10
C GLY A 105 2.12 -12.18 3.79
N GLY A 106 3.19 -12.31 3.01
CA GLY A 106 3.64 -13.59 2.47
C GLY A 106 4.22 -14.51 3.53
N LEU A 107 4.58 -14.00 4.70
CA LEU A 107 4.97 -14.82 5.85
C LEU A 107 3.80 -15.62 6.42
N SER A 108 2.55 -15.26 6.11
CA SER A 108 1.39 -16.08 6.49
C SER A 108 1.44 -17.50 5.89
N TRP A 109 2.02 -17.64 4.68
CA TRP A 109 2.25 -18.93 4.02
C TRP A 109 3.27 -19.81 4.76
N TYR A 110 4.23 -19.18 5.44
CA TYR A 110 5.21 -19.86 6.28
C TYR A 110 4.66 -20.18 7.68
N ILE A 111 4.08 -19.19 8.37
CA ILE A 111 3.65 -19.31 9.77
C ILE A 111 2.41 -20.19 9.92
N ARG A 112 1.48 -20.16 8.93
CA ARG A 112 0.24 -20.97 8.90
C ARG A 112 -0.60 -20.89 10.19
N SER A 113 -0.62 -19.72 10.84
CA SER A 113 -1.39 -19.46 12.05
C SER A 113 -2.60 -18.56 11.76
N ALA A 114 -3.79 -19.01 12.17
CA ALA A 114 -5.01 -18.23 12.02
C ALA A 114 -4.95 -16.88 12.73
N LEU A 115 -4.27 -16.81 13.90
CA LEU A 115 -4.10 -15.55 14.62
C LEU A 115 -3.21 -14.59 13.84
N TYR A 116 -2.10 -15.08 13.27
CA TYR A 116 -1.20 -14.26 12.47
C TYR A 116 -1.92 -13.68 11.25
N SER A 117 -2.61 -14.51 10.48
CA SER A 117 -3.35 -14.07 9.29
C SER A 117 -4.44 -13.05 9.63
N LYS A 118 -5.14 -13.20 10.77
CA LYS A 118 -6.13 -12.22 11.24
C LYS A 118 -5.50 -10.87 11.58
N VAL A 119 -4.35 -10.86 12.25
CA VAL A 119 -3.63 -9.62 12.60
C VAL A 119 -3.16 -8.91 11.34
N VAL A 120 -2.54 -9.64 10.41
CA VAL A 120 -2.09 -9.08 9.13
C VAL A 120 -3.27 -8.52 8.35
N LEU A 121 -4.41 -9.24 8.28
CA LEU A 121 -5.62 -8.78 7.60
C LEU A 121 -6.31 -7.59 8.27
N ALA A 122 -6.16 -7.42 9.59
CA ALA A 122 -6.76 -6.28 10.29
C ALA A 122 -6.15 -4.93 9.86
N LEU A 123 -4.85 -4.89 9.54
CA LEU A 123 -4.15 -3.68 9.11
C LEU A 123 -4.76 -3.03 7.85
N PRO A 124 -4.94 -3.75 6.71
CA PRO A 124 -5.55 -3.18 5.52
C PRO A 124 -7.03 -2.87 5.72
N VAL A 125 -7.76 -3.60 6.58
CA VAL A 125 -9.15 -3.27 6.93
C VAL A 125 -9.23 -1.93 7.65
N ILE A 126 -8.36 -1.69 8.64
CA ILE A 126 -8.26 -0.40 9.33
C ILE A 126 -7.86 0.70 8.34
N ALA A 127 -6.85 0.46 7.51
CA ALA A 127 -6.42 1.40 6.48
C ALA A 127 -7.57 1.76 5.52
N PHE A 128 -8.35 0.78 5.09
CA PHE A 128 -9.51 0.99 4.23
C PHE A 128 -10.58 1.85 4.90
N GLY A 129 -10.89 1.58 6.17
CA GLY A 129 -11.81 2.42 6.96
C GLY A 129 -11.33 3.87 7.11
N LEU A 130 -10.03 4.08 7.32
CA LEU A 130 -9.42 5.42 7.35
C LEU A 130 -9.53 6.12 5.98
N MET A 131 -9.27 5.41 4.88
CA MET A 131 -9.39 5.97 3.53
C MET A 131 -10.83 6.36 3.18
N ILE A 132 -11.82 5.52 3.53
CA ILE A 132 -13.25 5.87 3.38
C ILE A 132 -13.56 7.12 4.20
N SER A 133 -13.12 7.17 5.45
CA SER A 133 -13.35 8.32 6.34
C SER A 133 -12.76 9.61 5.75
N CYS A 134 -11.54 9.54 5.22
CA CYS A 134 -10.90 10.65 4.49
C CYS A 134 -11.71 11.09 3.28
N PHE A 135 -12.19 10.14 2.48
CA PHE A 135 -13.00 10.43 1.28
C PHE A 135 -14.33 11.10 1.64
N VAL A 136 -15.03 10.57 2.65
CA VAL A 136 -16.29 11.17 3.15
C VAL A 136 -16.05 12.57 3.69
N CYS A 137 -14.97 12.80 4.45
CA CYS A 137 -14.58 14.12 4.93
C CYS A 137 -14.34 15.12 3.79
N LEU A 138 -13.71 14.68 2.69
CA LEU A 138 -13.49 15.53 1.51
C LEU A 138 -14.80 15.91 0.81
N LEU A 139 -15.74 14.96 0.69
CA LEU A 139 -17.03 15.18 0.04
C LEU A 139 -17.95 16.11 0.84
N ILE A 140 -18.07 15.87 2.15
CA ILE A 140 -19.03 16.58 3.01
C ILE A 140 -18.51 17.98 3.36
N TRP A 141 -17.27 18.06 3.84
CA TRP A 141 -16.78 19.31 4.41
C TRP A 141 -16.15 20.26 3.41
N LYS A 142 -16.00 19.86 2.13
CA LYS A 142 -15.26 20.62 1.10
C LYS A 142 -14.06 21.34 1.71
N ILE A 143 -13.24 20.62 2.50
CA ILE A 143 -12.21 21.23 3.35
C ILE A 143 -11.40 22.18 2.45
N PRO A 144 -11.49 23.51 2.64
CA PRO A 144 -10.83 24.44 1.74
C PRO A 144 -9.34 24.17 1.88
N ALA A 145 -8.68 23.95 0.74
CA ALA A 145 -7.23 23.85 0.71
C ALA A 145 -6.67 25.07 1.46
N PRO A 146 -5.71 24.91 2.39
CA PRO A 146 -5.12 26.07 3.03
C PRO A 146 -4.56 26.99 1.94
N ALA A 147 -4.75 28.29 2.13
CA ALA A 147 -4.32 29.32 1.19
C ALA A 147 -2.86 29.04 0.77
N ARG A 148 -2.59 29.01 -0.54
CA ARG A 148 -1.20 28.94 -1.04
C ARG A 148 -0.47 30.13 -0.43
N SER A 149 0.54 29.88 0.40
CA SER A 149 1.48 30.93 0.78
C SER A 149 2.18 31.39 -0.51
N SER A 150 1.84 32.58 -0.97
CA SER A 150 2.58 33.29 -2.00
C SER A 150 3.96 33.64 -1.44
N SER A 151 4.96 32.83 -1.79
CA SER A 151 6.39 33.15 -1.64
C SER A 151 7.23 32.19 -2.48
#